data_AF-A0A3E0D4N3-F1
#
_entry.id   AF-A0A3E0D4N3-F1
#
_cell.length_a   1.000
_cell.length_b   1.000
_cell.length_c   1.000
_cell.angle_alpha   90.00
_cell.angle_beta   90.00
_cell.angle_gamma   90.00
#
_symmetry.space_group_name_H-M   'P 1'
#
loop_
_entity.id
_entity.type
_entity.pdbx_description
1 polymer ?
#
loop_
_entity_poly.entity_id
_entity_poly.type
_entity_poly.pdbx_seq_one_letter_code
_entity_poly.pdbx_strand_id
1 'polypeptide(L)'
;MINRKCWHFKPLLFIYPTVIANDRTTKNNKEKVNLLDKIKALTTKQDKSPELKKGEIKHILIQTASEILPDFEFLAYKNSCYTFQRLRQVNNLTIYELLHIIFTLKDKNFACSIASRLNPEYIFSNHYNIGLLNPHQDLKVLKHNSGGLNIQDAYYFHNGQVETTTNTVEQFFGDFKKYGLPFLDKQLEKLKSNSIIKCGFDYIDDLQTDKENLKKEITEELNKGGLLLSSIKQPIYIDLKEKLQLVSGQSKEERQKIQKTAHELLELYWTR
;
A
#
# COMPACT_ATOMS: atom_id res chain seq x y z
N MET A 1 -37.19 22.26 3.92
CA MET A 1 -36.42 21.92 5.14
C MET A 1 -35.54 20.70 4.84
N ILE A 2 -34.27 20.93 4.50
CA ILE A 2 -33.31 19.88 4.15
C ILE A 2 -32.52 19.53 5.41
N ASN A 3 -32.71 18.32 5.90
CA ASN A 3 -32.05 17.82 7.10
C ASN A 3 -30.66 17.27 6.69
N ARG A 4 -29.61 18.09 6.86
CA ARG A 4 -28.21 17.68 6.68
C ARG A 4 -27.80 16.82 7.88
N LYS A 5 -27.80 15.50 7.72
CA LYS A 5 -27.06 14.62 8.63
C LYS A 5 -25.58 14.70 8.28
N CYS A 6 -24.83 15.40 9.12
CA CYS A 6 -23.37 15.42 9.13
C CYS A 6 -22.83 14.01 9.36
N TRP A 7 -22.17 13.44 8.35
CA TRP A 7 -21.33 12.26 8.51
C TRP A 7 -20.03 12.72 9.18
N HIS A 8 -19.90 12.48 10.48
CA HIS A 8 -18.62 12.55 11.15
C HIS A 8 -17.74 11.40 10.65
N PHE A 9 -16.95 11.68 9.63
CA PHE A 9 -15.80 10.86 9.24
C PHE A 9 -14.80 10.86 10.40
N LYS A 10 -14.75 9.75 11.15
CA LYS A 10 -13.59 9.44 11.99
C LYS A 10 -12.38 9.24 11.08
N PRO A 11 -11.20 9.80 11.40
CA PRO A 11 -10.00 9.53 10.62
C PRO A 11 -9.70 8.04 10.67
N LEU A 12 -9.58 7.42 9.50
CA LEU A 12 -9.22 6.01 9.35
C LEU A 12 -7.94 5.74 10.15
N LEU A 13 -7.99 4.71 11.01
CA LEU A 13 -6.78 4.09 11.54
C LEU A 13 -5.96 3.60 10.35
N PHE A 14 -4.81 4.24 10.12
CA PHE A 14 -3.77 3.72 9.27
C PHE A 14 -3.37 2.34 9.81
N ILE A 15 -3.38 1.32 8.95
CA ILE A 15 -2.77 0.03 9.29
C ILE A 15 -1.27 0.28 9.27
N TYR A 16 -0.75 0.65 10.43
CA TYR A 16 0.68 0.74 10.73
C TYR A 16 1.32 -0.65 10.57
N PRO A 17 2.64 -0.75 10.26
CA PRO A 17 3.37 -1.98 10.56
C PRO A 17 3.09 -2.35 12.02
N THR A 18 2.95 -3.64 12.32
CA THR A 18 2.69 -4.13 13.68
C THR A 18 3.80 -3.63 14.60
N VAL A 19 3.52 -2.55 15.34
CA VAL A 19 4.43 -2.03 16.37
C VAL A 19 4.37 -3.04 17.50
N ILE A 20 5.42 -3.83 17.65
CA ILE A 20 5.53 -4.79 18.76
C ILE A 20 5.70 -3.96 20.05
N ALA A 21 4.59 -3.69 20.73
CA ALA A 21 4.62 -3.25 22.12
C ALA A 21 4.94 -4.49 22.97
N ASN A 22 6.22 -4.75 23.25
CA ASN A 22 6.60 -5.77 24.22
C ASN A 22 6.00 -5.39 25.58
N ASP A 23 5.11 -6.22 26.10
CA ASP A 23 4.51 -6.03 27.43
C ASP A 23 5.18 -6.97 28.44
N ARG A 24 6.27 -6.51 29.06
CA ARG A 24 6.81 -7.06 30.31
C ARG A 24 7.31 -5.91 31.20
N THR A 25 6.58 -5.69 32.28
CA THR A 25 6.66 -4.56 33.20
C THR A 25 8.00 -4.49 33.95
N THR A 26 8.50 -3.25 34.10
CA THR A 26 9.78 -2.76 34.70
C THR A 26 10.99 -2.52 33.77
N LYS A 27 11.30 -3.37 32.77
CA LYS A 27 12.32 -3.03 31.74
C LYS A 27 11.81 -1.97 30.73
N ASN A 28 10.49 -1.93 30.55
CA ASN A 28 9.78 -1.13 29.57
C ASN A 28 9.85 0.40 29.73
N ASN A 29 10.02 0.93 30.95
CA ASN A 29 10.00 2.39 31.13
C ASN A 29 11.30 3.05 30.68
N LYS A 30 12.46 2.41 30.94
CA LYS A 30 13.77 2.95 30.52
C LYS A 30 13.96 2.86 29.00
N GLU A 31 13.48 1.79 28.38
CA GLU A 31 13.49 1.62 26.92
C GLU A 31 12.50 2.56 26.20
N LYS A 32 11.29 2.76 26.76
CA LYS A 32 10.34 3.75 26.23
C LYS A 32 10.84 5.20 26.34
N VAL A 33 11.47 5.56 27.45
CA VAL A 33 12.08 6.90 27.63
C VAL A 33 13.22 7.10 26.63
N ASN A 34 14.11 6.12 26.47
CA ASN A 34 15.20 6.16 25.49
C ASN A 34 14.69 6.28 24.04
N LEU A 35 13.58 5.60 23.71
CA LEU A 35 12.96 5.68 22.39
C LEU A 35 12.37 7.07 22.08
N LEU A 36 11.65 7.65 23.04
CA LEU A 36 11.09 9.00 22.90
C LEU A 36 12.21 10.05 22.78
N ASP A 37 13.29 9.89 23.54
CA ASP A 37 14.45 10.76 23.46
C ASP A 37 15.13 10.70 22.08
N LYS A 38 15.23 9.51 21.49
CA LYS A 38 15.76 9.35 20.12
C LYS A 38 14.89 10.02 19.06
N ILE A 39 13.57 9.83 19.10
CA ILE A 39 12.65 10.49 18.16
C ILE A 39 12.70 12.01 18.36
N LYS A 40 12.72 12.46 19.62
CA LYS A 40 12.84 13.88 19.94
C LYS A 40 14.13 14.45 19.36
N ALA A 41 15.26 13.75 19.52
CA ALA A 41 16.54 14.17 18.93
C ALA A 41 16.46 14.31 17.40
N LEU A 42 15.80 13.39 16.70
CA LEU A 42 15.60 13.47 15.24
C LEU A 42 14.68 14.62 14.81
N THR A 43 13.72 14.99 15.65
CA THR A 43 12.64 15.92 15.30
C THR A 43 12.82 17.33 15.85
N THR A 44 13.74 17.55 16.79
CA THR A 44 14.01 18.87 17.39
C THR A 44 15.38 19.43 17.05
N LYS A 45 16.28 18.63 16.46
CA LYS A 45 17.60 19.12 16.06
C LYS A 45 17.42 20.15 14.94
N GLN A 46 17.68 21.42 15.26
CA GLN A 46 17.56 22.49 14.28
C GLN A 46 18.71 22.43 13.27
N ASP A 47 18.40 22.78 12.03
CA ASP A 47 19.37 23.14 11.00
C ASP A 47 19.36 24.66 10.76
N LYS A 48 20.22 25.15 9.85
CA LYS A 48 20.35 26.59 9.58
C LYS A 48 19.32 27.12 8.59
N SER A 49 18.45 26.25 8.07
CA SER A 49 17.48 26.59 7.04
C SER A 49 16.17 27.12 7.66
N PRO A 50 15.33 27.84 6.90
CA PRO A 50 14.06 28.32 7.41
C PRO A 50 13.09 27.17 7.71
N GLU A 51 12.04 27.47 8.47
CA GLU A 51 10.90 26.56 8.63
C GLU A 51 10.20 26.30 7.29
N LEU A 52 9.77 25.06 7.11
CA LEU A 52 9.07 24.61 5.91
C LEU A 52 7.70 25.29 5.79
N LYS A 53 7.47 25.99 4.69
CA LYS A 53 6.21 26.67 4.44
C LYS A 53 5.12 25.71 3.96
N LYS A 54 3.86 26.09 4.18
CA LYS A 54 2.71 25.32 3.68
C LYS A 54 2.79 25.19 2.16
N GLY A 55 2.77 23.95 1.67
CA GLY A 55 2.80 23.63 0.23
C GLY A 55 4.21 23.45 -0.34
N GLU A 56 5.25 23.91 0.36
CA GLU A 56 6.65 23.75 -0.08
C GLU A 56 7.05 22.28 -0.21
N ILE A 57 6.53 21.43 0.69
CA ILE A 57 6.76 19.98 0.61
C ILE A 57 6.34 19.38 -0.73
N LYS A 58 5.26 19.86 -1.36
CA LYS A 58 4.82 19.33 -2.66
C LYS A 58 5.88 19.59 -3.73
N HIS A 59 6.50 20.77 -3.71
CA HIS A 59 7.54 21.14 -4.66
C HIS A 59 8.81 20.30 -4.45
N ILE A 60 9.25 20.17 -3.19
CA ILE A 60 10.40 19.31 -2.83
C ILE A 60 10.16 17.88 -3.33
N LEU A 61 8.99 17.30 -3.04
CA LEU A 61 8.64 15.94 -3.48
C LEU A 61 8.70 15.78 -5.01
N ILE A 62 8.09 16.71 -5.76
CA ILE A 62 8.04 16.64 -7.23
C ILE A 62 9.44 16.79 -7.84
N GLN A 63 10.21 17.76 -7.37
CA GLN A 63 11.56 18.00 -7.87
C GLN A 63 12.46 16.80 -7.59
N THR A 64 12.53 16.33 -6.35
CA THR A 64 13.37 15.17 -6.00
C THR A 64 12.93 13.91 -6.74
N ALA A 65 11.63 13.69 -6.95
CA ALA A 65 11.14 12.58 -7.76
C ALA A 65 11.65 12.67 -9.20
N SER A 66 11.57 13.84 -9.83
CA SER A 66 12.02 14.03 -11.22
C SER A 66 13.51 13.75 -11.42
N GLU A 67 14.33 13.94 -10.37
CA GLU A 67 15.76 13.67 -10.39
C GLU A 67 16.08 12.19 -10.11
N ILE A 68 15.42 11.57 -9.12
CA ILE A 68 15.79 10.23 -8.64
C ILE A 68 15.01 9.11 -9.37
N LEU A 69 13.74 9.37 -9.70
CA LEU A 69 12.76 8.45 -10.28
C LEU A 69 12.04 9.11 -11.48
N PRO A 70 12.74 9.41 -12.59
CA PRO A 70 12.15 10.13 -13.72
C PRO A 70 10.96 9.43 -14.38
N ASP A 71 10.84 8.10 -14.23
CA ASP A 71 9.71 7.32 -14.74
C ASP A 71 8.43 7.43 -13.89
N PHE A 72 8.51 8.08 -12.72
CA PHE A 72 7.39 8.27 -11.82
C PHE A 72 6.89 9.72 -11.86
N GLU A 73 5.68 9.90 -12.35
CA GLU A 73 5.03 11.21 -12.42
C GLU A 73 4.19 11.48 -11.17
N PHE A 74 4.08 12.75 -10.77
CA PHE A 74 3.15 13.13 -9.72
C PHE A 74 1.71 13.02 -10.22
N LEU A 75 0.94 12.13 -9.60
CA LEU A 75 -0.45 11.87 -9.98
C LEU A 75 -1.40 12.83 -9.27
N ALA A 76 -1.42 12.82 -7.93
CA ALA A 76 -2.36 13.61 -7.15
C ALA A 76 -1.97 13.74 -5.68
N TYR A 77 -2.58 14.71 -5.00
CA TYR A 77 -2.69 14.76 -3.55
C TYR A 77 -4.15 14.50 -3.16
N LYS A 78 -4.42 13.35 -2.56
CA LYS A 78 -5.79 12.92 -2.17
C LYS A 78 -5.72 12.16 -0.86
N ASN A 79 -6.71 12.33 0.02
CA ASN A 79 -6.78 11.65 1.33
C ASN A 79 -5.49 11.83 2.16
N SER A 80 -4.94 13.05 2.15
CA SER A 80 -3.68 13.39 2.84
C SER A 80 -2.44 12.60 2.38
N CYS A 81 -2.48 12.04 1.17
CA CYS A 81 -1.41 11.25 0.57
C CYS A 81 -0.97 11.86 -0.76
N TYR A 82 0.33 12.08 -0.92
CA TYR A 82 0.95 12.40 -2.21
C TYR A 82 1.17 11.08 -2.96
N THR A 83 0.68 10.99 -4.19
CA THR A 83 0.80 9.79 -5.02
C THR A 83 1.63 10.10 -6.25
N PHE A 84 2.67 9.29 -6.44
CA PHE A 84 3.45 9.23 -7.68
C PHE A 84 3.15 7.91 -8.41
N GLN A 85 3.20 7.92 -9.73
CA GLN A 85 2.78 6.81 -10.56
C GLN A 85 3.74 6.55 -11.72
N ARG A 86 3.99 5.27 -11.97
CA ARG A 86 4.54 4.76 -13.23
C ARG A 86 3.54 3.78 -13.83
N LEU A 87 3.27 3.93 -15.12
CA LEU A 87 2.41 3.01 -15.86
C LEU A 87 3.27 1.95 -16.56
N ARG A 88 2.84 0.69 -16.48
CA ARG A 88 3.45 -0.43 -17.23
C ARG A 88 2.36 -1.28 -17.87
N GLN A 89 2.76 -2.17 -18.75
CA GLN A 89 1.87 -3.10 -19.44
C GLN A 89 2.33 -4.54 -19.23
N VAL A 90 1.39 -5.45 -19.00
CA VAL A 90 1.62 -6.89 -19.03
C VAL A 90 0.40 -7.59 -19.60
N ASN A 91 0.56 -8.44 -20.61
CA ASN A 91 -0.54 -9.18 -21.24
C ASN A 91 -1.77 -8.29 -21.58
N ASN A 92 -1.53 -7.12 -22.18
CA ASN A 92 -2.53 -6.09 -22.51
C ASN A 92 -3.25 -5.44 -21.30
N LEU A 93 -2.76 -5.67 -20.08
CA LEU A 93 -3.26 -5.04 -18.86
C LEU A 93 -2.35 -3.91 -18.44
N THR A 94 -2.96 -2.76 -18.17
CA THR A 94 -2.29 -1.62 -17.55
C THR A 94 -2.03 -1.92 -16.09
N ILE A 95 -0.77 -1.80 -15.68
CA ILE A 95 -0.34 -1.87 -14.28
C ILE A 95 -0.03 -0.47 -13.82
N TYR A 96 -0.67 -0.09 -12.71
CA TYR A 96 -0.44 1.16 -12.00
C TYR A 96 0.54 0.88 -10.86
N GLU A 97 1.81 1.22 -11.06
CA GLU A 97 2.81 1.19 -10.01
C GLU A 97 2.82 2.53 -9.28
N LEU A 98 2.72 2.50 -7.95
CA LEU A 98 2.41 3.67 -7.13
C LEU A 98 3.41 3.80 -5.99
N LEU A 99 3.81 5.04 -5.73
CA LEU A 99 4.47 5.47 -4.50
C LEU A 99 3.53 6.41 -3.76
N HIS A 100 3.13 5.99 -2.56
CA HIS A 100 2.26 6.73 -1.66
C HIS A 100 3.09 7.33 -0.53
N ILE A 101 2.96 8.64 -0.32
CA ILE A 101 3.73 9.39 0.68
C ILE A 101 2.76 10.18 1.55
N ILE A 102 2.74 9.85 2.84
CA ILE A 102 2.01 10.60 3.86
C ILE A 102 3.04 11.44 4.62
N PHE A 103 2.77 12.74 4.69
CA PHE A 103 3.62 13.71 5.37
C PHE A 103 2.85 14.34 6.52
N THR A 104 3.47 14.40 7.71
CA THR A 104 2.92 15.09 8.88
C THR A 104 3.92 16.09 9.42
N LEU A 105 3.59 17.38 9.30
CA LEU A 105 4.38 18.45 9.90
C LEU A 105 4.31 18.42 11.44
N LYS A 106 3.19 17.95 12.00
CA LYS A 106 2.96 17.88 13.45
C LYS A 106 3.81 16.79 14.10
N ASP A 107 3.76 15.58 13.56
CA ASP A 107 4.48 14.43 14.10
C ASP A 107 5.87 14.28 13.47
N LYS A 108 6.21 15.23 12.59
CA LYS A 108 7.50 15.45 11.97
C LYS A 108 8.08 14.21 11.29
N ASN A 109 7.24 13.54 10.51
CA ASN A 109 7.64 12.32 9.81
C ASN A 109 6.93 12.11 8.47
N PHE A 110 7.48 11.16 7.71
CA PHE A 110 6.89 10.57 6.52
C PHE A 110 6.65 9.08 6.71
N ALA A 111 5.51 8.61 6.21
CA ALA A 111 5.23 7.21 5.95
C ALA A 111 5.16 6.99 4.43
N CYS A 112 5.87 5.99 3.92
CA CYS A 112 5.98 5.73 2.50
C CYS A 112 5.61 4.28 2.20
N SER A 113 4.67 4.07 1.29
CA SER A 113 4.28 2.74 0.82
C SER A 113 4.26 2.66 -0.70
N ILE A 114 4.30 1.43 -1.18
CA ILE A 114 4.52 1.10 -2.59
C ILE A 114 3.46 0.09 -2.98
N ALA A 115 2.86 0.27 -4.15
CA ALA A 115 1.87 -0.66 -4.66
C ALA A 115 2.04 -0.92 -6.15
N SER A 116 1.64 -2.12 -6.56
CA SER A 116 1.40 -2.46 -7.95
C SER A 116 -0.07 -2.83 -8.05
N ARG A 117 -0.86 -2.14 -8.88
CA ARG A 117 -2.31 -2.36 -8.99
C ARG A 117 -2.70 -2.64 -10.44
N LEU A 118 -3.55 -3.64 -10.64
CA LEU A 118 -4.23 -3.90 -11.91
C LEU A 118 -5.62 -3.25 -11.95
N ASN A 119 -6.33 -3.21 -10.81
CA ASN A 119 -7.64 -2.55 -10.75
C ASN A 119 -7.45 -1.05 -10.41
N PRO A 120 -7.85 -0.12 -11.30
CA PRO A 120 -7.71 1.32 -11.09
C PRO A 120 -8.51 1.87 -9.90
N GLU A 121 -9.57 1.18 -9.45
CA GLU A 121 -10.34 1.56 -8.26
C GLU A 121 -9.46 1.62 -6.99
N TYR A 122 -8.34 0.90 -6.98
CA TYR A 122 -7.41 0.83 -5.85
C TYR A 122 -6.27 1.86 -5.89
N ILE A 123 -6.19 2.73 -6.89
CA ILE A 123 -5.09 3.70 -7.03
C ILE A 123 -4.98 4.63 -5.82
N PHE A 124 -6.12 5.11 -5.31
CA PHE A 124 -6.18 6.01 -4.15
C PHE A 124 -6.57 5.29 -2.84
N SER A 125 -6.51 3.96 -2.84
CA SER A 125 -6.75 3.14 -1.65
C SER A 125 -5.46 2.91 -0.89
N ASN A 126 -5.44 3.40 0.35
CA ASN A 126 -4.35 3.19 1.30
C ASN A 126 -4.50 1.85 2.05
N HIS A 127 -5.49 1.01 1.69
CA HIS A 127 -5.64 -0.29 2.31
C HIS A 127 -4.56 -1.23 1.78
N TYR A 128 -3.86 -1.87 2.72
CA TYR A 128 -2.95 -2.96 2.41
C TYR A 128 -3.75 -4.09 1.78
N ASN A 129 -3.41 -4.39 0.53
CA ASN A 129 -3.95 -5.53 -0.16
C ASN A 129 -2.88 -6.61 -0.18
N ILE A 130 -3.28 -7.80 0.26
CA ILE A 130 -2.40 -8.94 0.48
C ILE A 130 -2.55 -10.01 -0.61
N GLY A 131 -3.45 -9.80 -1.58
CA GLY A 131 -3.60 -10.71 -2.72
C GLY A 131 -2.38 -10.72 -3.64
N LEU A 132 -2.35 -11.67 -4.58
CA LEU A 132 -1.23 -11.82 -5.51
C LEU A 132 -1.24 -10.78 -6.63
N LEU A 133 -2.39 -10.16 -6.93
CA LEU A 133 -2.54 -9.27 -8.09
C LEU A 133 -2.18 -7.82 -7.78
N ASN A 134 -2.65 -7.32 -6.62
CA ASN A 134 -2.52 -5.91 -6.28
C ASN A 134 -1.68 -5.70 -5.01
N PRO A 135 -0.42 -6.16 -4.90
CA PRO A 135 0.30 -6.07 -3.64
C PRO A 135 0.57 -4.60 -3.22
N HIS A 136 0.60 -4.37 -1.92
CA HIS A 136 0.93 -3.09 -1.29
C HIS A 136 1.86 -3.33 -0.09
N GLN A 137 2.96 -2.59 0.00
CA GLN A 137 3.99 -2.80 1.01
C GLN A 137 4.57 -1.48 1.51
N ASP A 138 4.87 -1.41 2.81
CA ASP A 138 5.61 -0.30 3.41
C ASP A 138 7.09 -0.32 2.95
N LEU A 139 7.64 0.84 2.60
CA LEU A 139 9.01 0.96 2.09
C LEU A 139 10.06 0.63 3.15
N LYS A 140 9.84 0.98 4.42
CA LYS A 140 10.76 0.62 5.51
C LYS A 140 10.75 -0.89 5.73
N VAL A 141 9.58 -1.53 5.67
CA VAL A 141 9.49 -3.00 5.75
C VAL A 141 10.30 -3.66 4.63
N LEU A 142 10.22 -3.15 3.40
CA LEU A 142 11.05 -3.64 2.29
C LEU A 142 12.54 -3.43 2.54
N LYS A 143 12.94 -2.23 2.98
CA LYS A 143 14.33 -1.87 3.28
C LYS A 143 14.94 -2.77 4.35
N HIS A 144 14.20 -3.04 5.42
CA HIS A 144 14.68 -3.81 6.56
C HIS A 144 14.43 -5.32 6.43
N ASN A 145 13.68 -5.75 5.40
CA ASN A 145 13.23 -7.13 5.21
C ASN A 145 12.61 -7.74 6.48
N SER A 146 11.80 -6.95 7.19
CA SER A 146 11.19 -7.34 8.47
C SER A 146 9.74 -6.87 8.55
N GLY A 147 8.83 -7.80 8.86
CA GLY A 147 7.41 -7.49 9.05
C GLY A 147 7.09 -6.70 10.33
N GLY A 148 8.05 -6.57 11.25
CA GLY A 148 7.95 -5.77 12.46
C GLY A 148 9.11 -4.79 12.56
N LEU A 149 8.80 -3.51 12.76
CA LEU A 149 9.78 -2.45 12.94
C LEU A 149 9.53 -1.70 14.24
N ASN A 150 10.61 -1.28 14.87
CA ASN A 150 10.52 -0.30 15.94
C ASN A 150 10.07 1.03 15.33
N ILE A 151 9.36 1.85 16.12
CA ILE A 151 8.77 3.12 15.66
C ILE A 151 9.81 4.07 15.04
N GLN A 152 11.06 4.08 15.54
CA GLN A 152 12.16 4.90 15.02
C GLN A 152 12.57 4.50 13.59
N ASP A 153 12.38 3.23 13.24
CA ASP A 153 12.76 2.64 11.96
C ASP A 153 11.56 2.57 11.00
N ALA A 154 10.35 2.69 11.53
CA ALA A 154 9.10 2.64 10.77
C ALA A 154 8.80 3.92 9.98
N TYR A 155 9.45 5.05 10.29
CA TYR A 155 9.22 6.32 9.61
C TYR A 155 10.52 7.01 9.17
N TYR A 156 10.36 8.00 8.30
CA TYR A 156 11.41 8.94 7.98
C TYR A 156 11.13 10.24 8.74
N PHE A 157 11.99 10.62 9.68
CA PHE A 157 11.78 11.80 10.50
C PHE A 157 12.40 13.06 9.86
N HIS A 158 11.82 14.20 10.16
CA HIS A 158 12.36 15.52 9.83
C HIS A 158 12.23 16.45 11.04
N ASN A 159 12.78 17.66 10.97
CA ASN A 159 12.68 18.65 12.06
C ASN A 159 11.65 19.77 11.76
N GLY A 160 11.14 19.84 10.53
CA GLY A 160 10.21 20.87 10.07
C GLY A 160 10.87 22.06 9.38
N GLN A 161 12.18 21.99 9.15
CA GLN A 161 12.96 22.97 8.37
C GLN A 161 13.30 22.41 6.99
N VAL A 162 13.56 23.32 6.05
CA VAL A 162 13.69 23.01 4.61
C VAL A 162 14.81 22.01 4.31
N GLU A 163 16.00 22.22 4.86
CA GLU A 163 17.19 21.41 4.58
C GLU A 163 17.00 19.96 5.05
N THR A 164 16.70 19.75 6.34
CA THR A 164 16.48 18.39 6.85
C THR A 164 15.32 17.71 6.16
N THR A 165 14.22 18.42 5.87
CA THR A 165 13.09 17.83 5.16
C THR A 165 13.47 17.39 3.75
N THR A 166 14.25 18.20 3.02
CA THR A 166 14.74 17.86 1.67
C THR A 166 15.64 16.64 1.71
N ASN A 167 16.60 16.58 2.63
CA ASN A 167 17.48 15.43 2.81
C ASN A 167 16.70 14.15 3.14
N THR A 168 15.65 14.26 3.98
CA THR A 168 14.76 13.13 4.30
C THR A 168 13.98 12.67 3.07
N VAL A 169 13.56 13.60 2.21
CA VAL A 169 12.88 13.29 0.94
C VAL A 169 13.81 12.55 -0.02
N GLU A 170 15.03 13.05 -0.22
CA GLU A 170 16.07 12.38 -1.01
C GLU A 170 16.36 10.97 -0.49
N GLN A 171 16.42 10.81 0.84
CA GLN A 171 16.65 9.52 1.47
C GLN A 171 15.58 8.50 1.09
N PHE A 172 14.30 8.80 1.26
CA PHE A 172 13.27 7.79 0.98
C PHE A 172 13.11 7.55 -0.52
N PHE A 173 13.35 8.54 -1.39
CA PHE A 173 13.36 8.31 -2.84
C PHE A 173 14.55 7.43 -3.25
N GLY A 174 15.72 7.59 -2.61
CA GLY A 174 16.85 6.69 -2.75
C GLY A 174 16.54 5.27 -2.27
N ASP A 175 15.87 5.14 -1.13
CA ASP A 175 15.39 3.84 -0.62
C ASP A 175 14.35 3.22 -1.57
N PHE A 176 13.44 4.01 -2.15
CA PHE A 176 12.51 3.53 -3.15
C PHE A 176 13.23 3.00 -4.39
N LYS A 177 14.21 3.74 -4.90
CA LYS A 177 15.02 3.29 -6.03
C LYS A 177 15.73 1.97 -5.74
N LYS A 178 16.25 1.81 -4.52
CA LYS A 178 17.02 0.64 -4.11
C LYS A 178 16.17 -0.58 -3.75
N TYR A 179 15.01 -0.39 -3.13
CA TYR A 179 14.19 -1.47 -2.56
C TYR A 179 12.77 -1.55 -3.15
N GLY A 180 12.19 -0.40 -3.49
CA GLY A 180 10.87 -0.29 -4.11
C GLY A 180 10.81 -0.74 -5.55
N LEU A 181 11.74 -0.26 -6.40
CA LEU A 181 11.81 -0.68 -7.80
C LEU A 181 12.01 -2.20 -7.95
N PRO A 182 12.97 -2.84 -7.25
CA PRO A 182 13.09 -4.31 -7.31
C PRO A 182 11.84 -5.06 -6.85
N PHE A 183 11.10 -4.52 -5.88
CA PHE A 183 9.83 -5.09 -5.45
C PHE A 183 8.78 -5.04 -6.57
N LEU A 184 8.65 -3.89 -7.25
CA LEU A 184 7.74 -3.71 -8.38
C LEU A 184 8.13 -4.57 -9.59
N ASP A 185 9.41 -4.63 -9.93
CA ASP A 185 9.90 -5.47 -11.03
C ASP A 185 9.66 -6.95 -10.75
N LYS A 186 9.91 -7.41 -9.52
CA LYS A 186 9.57 -8.77 -9.09
C LYS A 186 8.07 -9.04 -9.20
N GLN A 187 7.22 -8.07 -8.88
CA GLN A 187 5.79 -8.23 -9.03
C GLN A 187 5.38 -8.31 -10.51
N LEU A 188 5.96 -7.50 -11.38
CA LEU A 188 5.69 -7.59 -12.82
C LEU A 188 6.06 -8.97 -13.37
N GLU A 189 7.22 -9.51 -12.98
CA GLU A 189 7.64 -10.86 -13.41
C GLU A 189 6.72 -11.95 -12.87
N LYS A 190 6.19 -11.80 -11.65
CA LYS A 190 5.16 -12.70 -11.11
C LYS A 190 3.88 -12.64 -11.94
N LEU A 191 3.42 -11.46 -12.33
CA LEU A 191 2.23 -11.34 -13.18
C LEU A 191 2.39 -12.06 -14.52
N LYS A 192 3.61 -12.17 -15.06
CA LYS A 192 3.92 -12.89 -16.30
C LYS A 192 4.00 -14.42 -16.13
N SER A 193 4.60 -14.87 -15.03
CA SER A 193 5.11 -16.25 -14.91
C SER A 193 4.43 -17.08 -13.82
N ASN A 194 3.70 -16.46 -12.89
CA ASN A 194 3.08 -17.19 -11.79
C ASN A 194 1.89 -18.01 -12.29
N SER A 195 1.93 -19.33 -12.04
CA SER A 195 0.92 -20.28 -12.51
C SER A 195 -0.47 -20.06 -11.91
N ILE A 196 -0.55 -19.59 -10.65
CA ILE A 196 -1.83 -19.23 -10.01
C ILE A 196 -2.45 -18.04 -10.72
N ILE A 197 -1.64 -17.00 -10.99
CA ILE A 197 -2.10 -15.79 -11.68
C ILE A 197 -2.56 -16.13 -13.10
N LYS A 198 -1.77 -16.95 -13.83
CA LYS A 198 -2.14 -17.42 -15.16
C LYS A 198 -3.46 -18.19 -15.15
N CYS A 199 -3.59 -19.19 -14.26
CA CYS A 199 -4.84 -19.96 -14.11
C CYS A 199 -6.04 -19.06 -13.81
N GLY A 200 -5.84 -18.02 -12.99
CA GLY A 200 -6.86 -17.04 -12.68
C GLY A 200 -7.27 -16.17 -13.87
N PHE A 201 -6.30 -15.72 -14.67
CA PHE A 201 -6.60 -14.95 -15.89
C PHE A 201 -7.31 -15.81 -16.93
N ASP A 202 -6.81 -17.01 -17.20
CA ASP A 202 -7.45 -17.96 -18.12
C ASP A 202 -8.92 -18.21 -17.70
N TYR A 203 -9.18 -18.36 -16.40
CA TYR A 203 -10.53 -18.53 -15.88
C TYR A 203 -11.46 -17.34 -16.18
N ILE A 204 -11.01 -16.11 -15.88
CA ILE A 204 -11.90 -14.94 -16.01
C ILE A 204 -12.05 -14.49 -17.46
N ASP A 205 -11.08 -14.80 -18.33
CA ASP A 205 -11.16 -14.47 -19.75
C ASP A 205 -12.19 -15.38 -20.47
N ASP A 206 -12.36 -16.62 -20.01
CA ASP A 206 -13.38 -17.57 -20.51
C ASP A 206 -14.76 -17.40 -19.85
N LEU A 207 -14.87 -16.55 -18.82
CA LEU A 207 -16.08 -16.43 -18.03
C LEU A 207 -17.18 -15.69 -18.82
N GLN A 208 -18.31 -16.36 -19.03
CA GLN A 208 -19.49 -15.81 -19.69
C GLN A 208 -20.64 -15.65 -18.70
N THR A 209 -20.64 -14.55 -17.96
CA THR A 209 -21.71 -14.23 -16.99
C THR A 209 -22.01 -12.74 -16.95
N ASP A 210 -23.19 -12.38 -16.47
CA ASP A 210 -23.57 -10.99 -16.22
C ASP A 210 -22.68 -10.39 -15.11
N LYS A 211 -21.83 -9.44 -15.49
CA LYS A 211 -20.85 -8.76 -14.62
C LYS A 211 -21.52 -7.99 -13.48
N GLU A 212 -22.61 -7.28 -13.77
CA GLU A 212 -23.30 -6.45 -12.79
C GLU A 212 -24.04 -7.32 -11.78
N ASN A 213 -24.69 -8.38 -12.24
CA ASN A 213 -25.35 -9.33 -11.34
C ASN A 213 -24.32 -10.06 -10.46
N LEU A 214 -23.21 -10.52 -11.02
CA LEU A 214 -22.13 -11.17 -10.25
C LEU A 214 -21.56 -10.23 -9.17
N LYS A 215 -21.26 -8.98 -9.54
CA LYS A 215 -20.76 -7.95 -8.62
C LYS A 215 -21.76 -7.71 -7.49
N LYS A 216 -23.05 -7.58 -7.83
CA LYS A 216 -24.13 -7.37 -6.85
C LYS A 216 -24.24 -8.53 -5.87
N GLU A 217 -24.32 -9.77 -6.36
CA GLU A 217 -24.43 -10.97 -5.54
C GLU A 217 -23.28 -11.08 -4.52
N ILE A 218 -22.03 -10.97 -5.00
CA ILE A 218 -20.84 -11.05 -4.14
C ILE A 218 -20.84 -9.91 -3.11
N THR A 219 -21.20 -8.69 -3.52
CA THR A 219 -21.27 -7.54 -2.61
C THR A 219 -22.31 -7.75 -1.51
N GLU A 220 -23.49 -8.29 -1.85
CA GLU A 220 -24.52 -8.59 -0.86
C GLU A 220 -24.09 -9.68 0.13
N GLU A 221 -23.42 -10.73 -0.34
CA GLU A 221 -22.89 -11.79 0.53
C GLU A 221 -21.81 -11.27 1.47
N LEU A 222 -20.91 -10.41 0.97
CA LEU A 222 -19.89 -9.76 1.80
C LEU A 222 -20.54 -8.86 2.86
N ASN A 223 -21.51 -8.05 2.49
CA ASN A 223 -22.22 -7.18 3.44
C ASN A 223 -22.92 -7.99 4.54
N LYS A 224 -23.58 -9.10 4.19
CA LYS A 224 -24.22 -10.01 5.15
C LYS A 224 -23.19 -10.71 6.05
N GLY A 225 -22.01 -11.02 5.51
CA GLY A 225 -20.93 -11.72 6.21
C GLY A 225 -19.91 -10.83 6.92
N GLY A 226 -20.15 -9.53 7.05
CA GLY A 226 -19.22 -8.62 7.72
C GLY A 226 -17.92 -8.37 6.96
N LEU A 227 -17.97 -8.38 5.62
CA LEU A 227 -16.85 -8.17 4.69
C LEU A 227 -15.77 -9.26 4.75
N LEU A 228 -16.10 -10.42 5.32
CA LEU A 228 -15.20 -11.57 5.33
C LEU A 228 -15.26 -12.31 4.00
N LEU A 229 -14.14 -12.45 3.30
CA LEU A 229 -14.08 -13.22 2.04
C LEU A 229 -14.49 -14.70 2.21
N SER A 230 -14.53 -15.21 3.45
CA SER A 230 -14.95 -16.58 3.76
C SER A 230 -16.46 -16.75 3.75
N SER A 231 -17.22 -15.65 3.76
CA SER A 231 -18.68 -15.68 3.70
C SER A 231 -19.21 -15.78 2.27
N ILE A 232 -18.37 -15.55 1.25
CA ILE A 232 -18.77 -15.62 -0.16
C ILE A 232 -19.08 -17.08 -0.50
N LYS A 233 -20.35 -17.34 -0.86
CA LYS A 233 -20.89 -18.64 -1.28
C LYS A 233 -21.22 -18.67 -2.76
N GLN A 234 -21.04 -17.55 -3.46
CA GLN A 234 -21.28 -17.45 -4.89
C GLN A 234 -20.50 -18.55 -5.66
N PRO A 235 -21.16 -19.35 -6.53
CA PRO A 235 -20.55 -20.54 -7.15
C PRO A 235 -19.30 -20.29 -8.00
N ILE A 236 -19.28 -19.19 -8.77
CA ILE A 236 -18.13 -18.79 -9.62
C ILE A 236 -16.92 -18.48 -8.74
N TYR A 237 -17.13 -17.77 -7.63
CA TYR A 237 -16.05 -17.52 -6.67
C TYR A 237 -15.51 -18.80 -6.04
N ILE A 238 -16.39 -19.74 -5.65
CA ILE A 238 -15.98 -21.02 -5.09
C ILE A 238 -15.16 -21.82 -6.11
N ASP A 239 -15.68 -21.98 -7.33
CA ASP A 239 -15.02 -22.72 -8.42
C ASP A 239 -13.66 -22.09 -8.78
N LEU A 240 -13.60 -20.77 -8.95
CA LEU A 240 -12.33 -20.06 -9.18
C LEU A 240 -11.34 -20.33 -8.04
N LYS A 241 -11.75 -20.14 -6.78
CA LYS A 241 -10.88 -20.37 -5.62
C LYS A 241 -10.35 -21.81 -5.59
N GLU A 242 -11.19 -22.80 -5.87
CA GLU A 242 -10.80 -24.21 -5.92
C GLU A 242 -9.79 -24.48 -7.04
N LYS A 243 -10.01 -23.96 -8.25
CA LYS A 243 -9.05 -24.08 -9.35
C LYS A 243 -7.70 -23.45 -9.02
N LEU A 244 -7.69 -22.28 -8.39
CA LEU A 244 -6.46 -21.65 -7.90
C LEU A 244 -5.76 -22.49 -6.84
N GLN A 245 -6.49 -23.22 -5.98
CA GLN A 245 -5.91 -24.13 -4.97
C GLN A 245 -5.31 -25.41 -5.57
N LEU A 246 -5.78 -25.84 -6.75
CA LEU A 246 -5.32 -27.05 -7.41
C LEU A 246 -4.03 -26.87 -8.22
N VAL A 247 -3.59 -25.63 -8.46
CA VAL A 247 -2.31 -25.36 -9.14
C VAL A 247 -1.16 -26.02 -8.35
N SER A 248 -0.27 -26.77 -9.01
CA SER A 248 0.82 -27.46 -8.33
C SER A 248 2.00 -26.53 -8.01
N GLY A 249 2.85 -26.93 -7.04
CA GLY A 249 4.10 -26.21 -6.71
C GLY A 249 3.94 -24.95 -5.86
N GLN A 250 2.78 -24.73 -5.24
CA GLN A 250 2.51 -23.50 -4.48
C GLN A 250 3.26 -23.45 -3.14
N SER A 251 3.87 -22.30 -2.88
CA SER A 251 4.38 -21.97 -1.55
C SER A 251 3.25 -21.86 -0.52
N LYS A 252 3.60 -21.94 0.77
CA LYS A 252 2.65 -21.69 1.86
C LYS A 252 2.08 -20.28 1.82
N GLU A 253 2.92 -19.30 1.48
CA GLU A 253 2.55 -17.88 1.40
C GLU A 253 1.54 -17.62 0.28
N GLU A 254 1.72 -18.23 -0.89
CA GLU A 254 0.78 -18.10 -2.00
C GLU A 254 -0.57 -18.70 -1.66
N ARG A 255 -0.60 -19.89 -1.04
CA ARG A 255 -1.83 -20.54 -0.60
C ARG A 255 -2.67 -19.67 0.33
N GLN A 256 -2.03 -18.95 1.23
CA GLN A 256 -2.71 -18.02 2.15
C GLN A 256 -3.34 -16.82 1.43
N LYS A 257 -2.88 -16.50 0.22
CA LYS A 257 -3.36 -15.35 -0.57
C LYS A 257 -4.42 -15.71 -1.59
N ILE A 258 -4.70 -17.00 -1.82
CA ILE A 258 -5.64 -17.46 -2.87
C ILE A 258 -7.01 -16.84 -2.69
N GLN A 259 -7.53 -16.83 -1.47
CA GLN A 259 -8.88 -16.33 -1.21
C GLN A 259 -9.04 -14.86 -1.65
N LYS A 260 -8.06 -14.01 -1.29
CA LYS A 260 -8.04 -12.62 -1.75
C LYS A 260 -7.79 -12.53 -3.25
N THR A 261 -6.90 -13.35 -3.80
CA THR A 261 -6.58 -13.38 -5.23
C THR A 261 -7.80 -13.75 -6.09
N ALA A 262 -8.61 -14.71 -5.67
CA ALA A 262 -9.86 -15.08 -6.34
C ALA A 262 -10.83 -13.90 -6.38
N HIS A 263 -10.99 -13.20 -5.27
CA HIS A 263 -11.81 -11.98 -5.23
C HIS A 263 -11.26 -10.88 -6.15
N GLU A 264 -9.94 -10.63 -6.12
CA GLU A 264 -9.30 -9.63 -6.99
C GLU A 264 -9.45 -9.93 -8.47
N LEU A 265 -9.42 -11.20 -8.87
CA LEU A 265 -9.61 -11.62 -10.25
C LEU A 265 -11.04 -11.31 -10.72
N LEU A 266 -12.04 -11.60 -9.90
CA LEU A 266 -13.41 -11.25 -10.23
C LEU A 266 -13.60 -9.72 -10.24
N GLU A 267 -12.94 -8.99 -9.32
CA GLU A 267 -12.87 -7.53 -9.36
C GLU A 267 -12.36 -7.00 -10.68
N LEU A 268 -11.31 -7.61 -11.23
CA LEU A 268 -10.83 -7.27 -12.55
C LEU A 268 -11.85 -7.62 -13.65
N TYR A 269 -12.49 -8.78 -13.57
CA TYR A 269 -13.46 -9.25 -14.57
C TYR A 269 -14.64 -8.27 -14.75
N TRP A 270 -15.26 -7.80 -13.67
CA TRP A 270 -16.40 -6.87 -13.78
C TRP A 270 -16.01 -5.39 -13.91
N THR A 271 -14.71 -5.07 -13.83
CA THR A 271 -14.21 -3.71 -14.09
C THR A 271 -13.76 -3.52 -15.54
N ARG A 272 -13.35 -4.60 -16.21
CA ARG A 272 -13.12 -4.66 -17.67
C ARG A 272 -14.44 -4.63 -18.43
#